data_AF-A0A845TTA0-F1
#
_entry.id   AF-A0A845TTA0-F1
#
_cell.length_a   1.000
_cell.length_b   1.000
_cell.length_c   1.000
_cell.angle_alpha   90.00
_cell.angle_beta   90.00
_cell.angle_gamma   90.00
#
_symmetry.space_group_name_H-M   'P 1'
#
loop_
_entity.id
_entity.type
_entity.pdbx_description
1 polymer ?
#
loop_
_entity_poly.entity_id
_entity_poly.type
_entity_poly.pdbx_seq_one_letter_code
_entity_poly.pdbx_strand_id
1 'polypeptide(L)' 'MPDEEWIKTLDDGRKVKFIYQELADDGAFITAQIAGNEVVYSVLLAKAKNPLSRGEVESHFEKELSKK' A
#
# COMPACT_ATOMS: atom_id res chain seq x y z
N MET A 1 2.99 -0.85 -17.27
CA MET A 1 3.16 -0.69 -15.82
C MET A 1 1.78 -0.94 -15.23
N PRO A 2 1.57 -2.02 -14.48
CA PRO A 2 0.32 -2.28 -13.78
C PRO A 2 0.14 -1.24 -12.67
N ASP A 3 -1.06 -0.65 -12.68
CA ASP A 3 -1.56 0.17 -11.59
C ASP A 3 -2.73 -0.61 -10.97
N GLU A 4 -2.62 -0.96 -9.70
CA GLU A 4 -3.66 -1.66 -8.96
C GLU A 4 -4.15 -0.82 -7.79
N GLU A 5 -5.46 -0.88 -7.57
CA GLU A 5 -6.12 -0.26 -6.43
C GLU A 5 -7.08 -1.28 -5.83
N TRP A 6 -7.04 -1.41 -4.49
CA TRP A 6 -8.01 -2.23 -3.78
C TRP A 6 -8.30 -1.69 -2.39
N ILE A 7 -9.44 -2.11 -1.85
CA ILE A 7 -9.85 -1.82 -0.47
C ILE A 7 -9.83 -3.11 0.32
N LYS A 8 -9.21 -3.06 1.49
CA LYS A 8 -9.26 -4.13 2.49
C LYS A 8 -9.94 -3.60 3.75
N THR A 9 -10.85 -4.39 4.31
CA THR A 9 -11.36 -4.16 5.66
C THR A 9 -10.44 -4.87 6.64
N LEU A 10 -9.84 -4.13 7.59
CA LEU A 10 -9.06 -4.71 8.68
C LEU A 10 -9.97 -5.38 9.71
N ASP A 11 -9.40 -6.21 10.58
CA ASP A 11 -10.14 -6.94 11.61
C ASP A 11 -10.85 -6.01 12.61
N ASP A 12 -10.36 -4.79 12.78
CA ASP A 12 -10.98 -3.74 13.60
C ASP A 12 -12.08 -2.95 12.88
N GLY A 13 -12.43 -3.32 11.65
CA GLY A 13 -13.46 -2.71 10.83
C GLY A 13 -13.02 -1.48 10.04
N ARG A 14 -11.78 -0.98 10.22
CA ARG A 14 -11.26 0.12 9.40
C ARG A 14 -11.10 -0.33 7.96
N LYS A 15 -11.54 0.51 7.02
CA LYS A 15 -11.31 0.29 5.58
C LYS A 15 -10.03 0.98 5.16
N VAL A 16 -9.15 0.27 4.50
CA VAL A 16 -7.88 0.79 3.98
C VAL A 16 -7.87 0.66 2.48
N LYS A 17 -7.63 1.77 1.80
CA LYS A 17 -7.39 1.83 0.36
C LYS A 17 -5.88 1.69 0.12
N PHE A 18 -5.50 0.70 -0.67
CA PHE A 18 -4.14 0.49 -1.13
C PHE A 18 -4.03 0.87 -2.59
N ILE A 19 -2.90 1.47 -2.95
CA ILE A 19 -2.52 1.77 -4.33
C ILE A 19 -1.14 1.17 -4.56
N TYR A 20 -0.97 0.49 -5.69
CA TYR A 20 0.30 -0.02 -6.18
C TYR A 20 0.50 0.47 -7.61
N GLN A 21 1.65 1.09 -7.84
CA GLN A 21 2.08 1.57 -9.14
C GLN A 21 3.51 1.10 -9.38
N GLU A 22 3.73 0.37 -10.47
CA GLU A 22 5.08 0.09 -10.96
C GLU A 22 5.71 1.34 -11.57
N LEU A 23 6.98 1.55 -11.26
CA LEU A 23 7.80 2.61 -11.82
C LEU A 23 8.89 2.00 -12.72
N ALA A 24 9.57 2.86 -13.47
CA ALA A 24 10.75 2.48 -14.23
C ALA A 24 11.88 1.96 -13.30
N ASP A 25 12.87 1.29 -13.89
CA ASP A 25 14.07 0.80 -13.19
C ASP A 25 13.76 -0.11 -11.99
N ASP A 26 12.77 -0.99 -12.15
CA ASP A 26 12.26 -1.89 -11.10
C ASP A 26 11.77 -1.13 -9.85
N GLY A 27 11.34 0.12 -9.98
CA GLY A 27 10.80 0.90 -8.88
C GLY A 27 9.32 0.57 -8.61
N ALA A 28 8.83 0.93 -7.43
CA ALA A 28 7.40 0.92 -7.14
C ALA A 28 6.99 2.08 -6.23
N PHE A 29 5.80 2.62 -6.46
CA PHE A 29 5.12 3.54 -5.55
C PHE A 29 3.91 2.84 -4.95
N ILE A 30 3.86 2.81 -3.62
CA ILE A 30 2.77 2.18 -2.89
C ILE A 30 2.18 3.14 -1.87
N THR A 31 0.87 3.05 -1.64
CA THR A 31 0.18 3.82 -0.61
C THR A 31 -0.78 2.97 0.22
N ALA A 32 -1.03 3.44 1.45
CA ALA A 32 -2.13 3.01 2.29
C ALA A 32 -2.86 4.23 2.86
N GLN A 33 -4.17 4.27 2.65
CA GLN A 33 -5.06 5.31 3.16
C GLN A 33 -6.19 4.70 3.98
N ILE A 34 -6.25 5.03 5.26
CA ILE A 34 -7.35 4.63 6.14
C ILE A 34 -8.54 5.56 5.87
N ALA A 35 -9.72 4.98 5.66
CA ALA A 35 -10.95 5.74 5.43
C ALA A 35 -11.25 6.66 6.63
N GLY A 36 -11.47 7.94 6.36
CA GLY A 36 -11.74 8.97 7.38
C GLY A 36 -10.49 9.57 8.04
N ASN A 37 -9.29 9.06 7.75
CA ASN A 37 -8.04 9.68 8.20
C ASN A 37 -7.55 10.72 7.19
N GLU A 38 -7.03 11.84 7.69
CA GLU A 38 -6.40 12.89 6.87
C GLU A 38 -5.01 12.49 6.35
N VAL A 39 -4.40 11.46 6.94
CA VAL A 39 -3.04 11.01 6.64
C VAL A 39 -3.04 9.86 5.64
N VAL A 40 -2.14 9.93 4.66
CA VAL A 40 -1.80 8.84 3.73
C VAL A 40 -0.36 8.41 4.00
N TYR A 41 -0.14 7.10 4.12
CA TYR A 41 1.20 6.55 4.14
C TYR A 41 1.62 6.23 2.71
N SER A 42 2.80 6.69 2.30
CA SER A 42 3.35 6.45 0.97
C SER A 42 4.79 5.98 1.07
N VAL A 43 5.16 5.01 0.24
CA VAL A 43 6.53 4.49 0.15
C VAL A 43 6.95 4.46 -1.30
N LEU A 44 8.15 4.99 -1.57
CA LEU A 44 8.83 4.86 -2.85
C LEU A 44 9.92 3.80 -2.71
N LEU A 45 9.74 2.67 -3.38
CA LEU A 45 10.69 1.58 -3.44
C LEU A 45 11.57 1.78 -4.68
N ALA A 46 12.85 2.09 -4.46
CA ALA A 46 13.80 2.29 -5.57
C ALA A 46 14.18 0.98 -6.29
N LYS A 47 13.95 -0.18 -5.65
CA LYS A 47 14.15 -1.54 -6.19
C LYS A 47 13.12 -2.48 -5.60
N ALA A 48 11.94 -2.49 -6.17
CA ALA A 48 10.90 -3.46 -5.91
C ALA A 48 11.06 -4.63 -6.89
N LYS A 49 11.07 -5.87 -6.40
CA LYS A 49 11.14 -7.07 -7.25
C LYS A 49 9.79 -7.28 -7.94
N ASN A 50 9.45 -6.38 -8.86
CA ASN A 50 8.13 -6.30 -9.46
C ASN A 50 7.78 -7.55 -10.30
N PRO A 51 6.49 -7.92 -10.39
CA PRO A 51 5.36 -7.28 -9.72
C PRO A 51 5.25 -7.66 -8.24
N LEU A 52 4.91 -6.70 -7.38
CA LEU A 52 4.55 -6.97 -5.99
C LEU A 52 3.14 -7.55 -5.91
N SER A 53 2.97 -8.59 -5.11
CA SER A 53 1.66 -9.08 -4.72
C SER A 53 0.96 -8.10 -3.75
N ARG A 54 -0.38 -8.16 -3.68
CA ARG A 54 -1.15 -7.38 -2.70
C ARG A 54 -0.69 -7.61 -1.26
N GLY A 55 -0.33 -8.85 -0.92
CA GLY A 55 0.21 -9.20 0.40
C GLY A 55 1.55 -8.52 0.71
N GLU A 56 2.43 -8.43 -0.28
CA GLU A 56 3.70 -7.70 -0.15
C GLU A 56 3.45 -6.20 0.06
N VAL A 57 2.56 -5.60 -0.74
CA VAL A 57 2.18 -4.18 -0.58
C VAL A 57 1.57 -3.92 0.81
N GLU A 58 0.64 -4.76 1.26
CA GLU A 58 0.01 -4.63 2.58
C GLU A 58 1.04 -4.74 3.72
N SER A 59 2.02 -5.64 3.61
CA SER A 59 3.04 -5.86 4.64
C SER A 59 3.93 -4.63 4.89
N HIS A 60 4.16 -3.79 3.88
CA HIS A 60 4.90 -2.53 4.04
C HIS A 60 4.25 -1.56 5.02
N PHE A 61 2.93 -1.65 5.20
CA PHE A 61 2.15 -0.75 6.03
C PHE A 61 1.69 -1.36 7.35
N GLU A 62 1.97 -2.65 7.61
CA GLU A 62 1.48 -3.37 8.80
C GLU A 62 1.76 -2.61 10.12
N LYS A 63 2.97 -2.07 10.27
CA LYS A 63 3.34 -1.29 11.46
C LYS A 63 2.51 -0.02 11.61
N GLU A 64 2.27 0.71 10.53
CA GLU A 64 1.49 1.95 10.55
C GLU A 64 0.00 1.68 10.75
N LEU A 65 -0.52 0.61 10.15
CA LEU A 65 -1.91 0.19 10.30
C LEU A 65 -2.19 -0.44 11.67
N SER A 66 -1.19 -0.99 12.35
CA SER A 66 -1.34 -1.52 13.71
C SER A 66 -1.50 -0.45 14.80
N LYS A 67 -1.18 0.82 14.49
CA LYS A 67 -1.35 1.94 15.41
C LYS A 67 -2.85 2.21 15.57
N LYS A 68 -3.30 2.22 16.83
CA LYS A 68 -4.66 2.58 17.25
C LYS A 68 -4.85 4.09 17.21
#